data_AF-A0A7W3P4E3-F1
#
_entry.id   AF-A0A7W3P4E3-F1
#
_cell.length_a   1.000
_cell.length_b   1.000
_cell.length_c   1.000
_cell.angle_alpha   90.00
_cell.angle_beta   90.00
_cell.angle_gamma   90.00
#
_symmetry.space_group_name_H-M   'P 1'
#
loop_
_entity.id
_entity.type
_entity.pdbx_description
1 polymer ?
#
loop_
_entity_poly.entity_id
_entity_poly.type
_entity_poly.pdbx_seq_one_letter_code
_entity_poly.pdbx_strand_id
1 'polypeptide(L)'
;MYRWISEGRTYRWMVEQYAEKYNVETTTSMFSEIRRKRGMDPRAVRDLELIPWIVQEPDREHADLMCLRWEARRRAGAELTEAARIRLTGWLKGLAERGQVIAYDPDIGFRQVARRPGIDLDIIRHPDQTVPTRKA
;
A
#
# COMPACT_ATOMS: atom_id res chain seq x y z
N MET A 1 23.05 -2.18 8.54
CA MET A 1 21.66 -1.76 8.83
C MET A 1 21.08 -0.81 7.77
N TYR A 2 21.72 0.34 7.47
CA TYR A 2 21.29 1.28 6.42
C TYR A 2 21.08 0.60 5.05
N ARG A 3 22.06 -0.24 4.66
CA ARG A 3 22.05 -1.01 3.42
C ARG A 3 20.81 -1.89 3.24
N TRP A 4 20.32 -2.55 4.29
CA TRP A 4 19.14 -3.42 4.19
C TRP A 4 17.85 -2.63 3.93
N ILE A 5 17.76 -1.42 4.50
CA ILE A 5 16.59 -0.55 4.34
C ILE A 5 16.57 0.05 2.92
N SER A 6 17.72 0.48 2.40
CA SER A 6 17.86 0.97 1.03
C SER A 6 17.66 -0.13 -0.02
N GLU A 7 18.07 -1.37 0.27
CA GLU A 7 17.85 -2.55 -0.59
C GLU A 7 16.40 -3.07 -0.55
N GLY A 8 15.49 -2.43 0.18
CA GLY A 8 14.07 -2.79 0.20
C GLY A 8 13.73 -4.08 0.96
N ARG A 9 14.64 -4.64 1.75
CA ARG A 9 14.41 -5.89 2.50
C ARG A 9 13.24 -5.78 3.49
N THR A 10 12.46 -6.84 3.69
CA THR A 10 11.32 -6.80 4.61
C THR A 10 11.79 -6.65 6.06
N TYR A 11 10.96 -6.07 6.94
CA TYR A 11 11.34 -5.96 8.36
C TYR A 11 11.47 -7.33 9.04
N ARG A 12 10.67 -8.33 8.62
CA ARG A 12 10.80 -9.70 9.12
C ARG A 12 12.18 -10.28 8.79
N TRP A 13 12.61 -10.16 7.54
CA TRP A 13 13.95 -10.57 7.12
C TRP A 13 15.04 -9.82 7.89
N MET A 14 14.88 -8.52 8.11
CA MET A 14 15.85 -7.75 8.90
C MET A 14 15.94 -8.22 10.35
N VAL A 15 14.82 -8.57 10.98
CA VAL A 15 14.78 -9.12 12.35
C VAL A 15 15.54 -10.44 12.40
N GLU A 16 15.22 -11.36 11.50
CA GLU A 16 15.88 -12.68 11.40
C GLU A 16 17.39 -12.53 11.21
N GLN A 17 17.81 -11.67 10.26
CA GLN A 17 19.23 -11.45 9.95
C GLN A 17 19.98 -10.69 11.05
N TYR A 18 19.30 -9.81 11.78
CA TYR A 18 19.92 -9.11 12.89
C TYR A 18 20.13 -10.04 14.09
N ALA A 19 19.16 -10.92 14.36
CA ALA A 19 19.28 -11.97 15.36
C ALA A 19 20.42 -12.94 15.02
N GLU A 20 20.49 -13.43 13.78
CA GLU A 20 21.55 -14.33 13.33
C GLU A 20 22.95 -13.70 13.42
N LYS A 21 23.08 -12.44 13.00
CA LYS A 21 24.39 -11.78 12.89
C LYS A 21 24.92 -11.24 14.22
N TYR A 22 24.04 -10.77 15.09
CA TYR A 22 24.42 -10.06 16.31
C TYR A 22 23.99 -10.77 17.59
N ASN A 23 23.26 -11.89 17.47
CA ASN A 23 22.66 -12.61 18.60
C ASN A 23 21.79 -11.71 19.51
N VAL A 24 21.14 -10.72 18.89
CA VAL A 24 20.25 -9.76 19.55
C VAL A 24 18.86 -9.88 18.93
N GLU A 25 17.87 -10.21 19.76
CA GLU A 25 16.48 -10.18 19.32
C GLU A 25 16.00 -8.74 19.14
N THR A 26 15.28 -8.52 18.04
CA THR A 26 14.73 -7.19 17.71
C THR A 26 13.30 -7.33 17.21
N THR A 27 12.58 -6.21 17.13
CA THR A 27 11.22 -6.18 16.60
C THR A 27 11.17 -5.41 15.29
N THR A 28 10.15 -5.68 14.48
CA THR A 28 9.86 -4.90 13.27
C THR A 28 9.61 -3.42 13.58
N SER A 29 9.11 -3.11 14.77
CA SER A 29 8.91 -1.74 15.30
C SER A 29 10.23 -0.99 15.46
N MET A 30 11.31 -1.65 15.92
CA MET A 30 12.64 -1.04 16.03
C MET A 30 13.14 -0.55 14.66
N PHE A 31 13.03 -1.39 13.61
CA PHE A 31 13.45 -1.01 12.26
C PHE A 31 12.58 0.11 11.67
N SER A 32 11.28 0.12 11.98
CA SER A 32 10.37 1.18 11.61
C SER A 32 10.73 2.52 12.27
N GLU A 33 11.09 2.49 13.55
CA GLU A 33 11.51 3.68 14.29
C GLU A 33 12.85 4.21 13.80
N ILE A 34 13.80 3.33 13.48
CA ILE A 34 15.10 3.73 12.93
C ILE A 34 14.95 4.39 11.55
N ARG A 35 14.04 3.87 10.72
CA ARG A 35 13.68 4.52 9.45
C ARG A 35 13.13 5.94 9.68
N ARG A 36 12.18 6.09 10.62
CA ARG A 36 11.58 7.38 11.00
C ARG A 36 12.61 8.37 11.54
N LYS A 37 13.44 7.96 12.51
CA LYS A 37 14.50 8.80 13.12
C LYS A 37 15.54 9.27 12.11
N ARG A 38 15.72 8.54 11.01
CA ARG A 38 16.68 8.85 9.94
C ARG A 38 16.06 9.66 8.80
N GLY A 39 14.83 10.16 8.95
CA GLY A 39 14.17 10.98 7.93
C GLY A 39 13.90 10.23 6.61
N MET A 40 13.87 8.90 6.64
CA MET A 40 13.56 8.10 5.46
C MET A 40 12.05 8.04 5.27
N ASP A 41 11.61 8.15 4.01
CA ASP A 41 10.19 8.15 3.66
C ASP A 41 9.44 6.99 4.30
N PRO A 42 8.23 7.19 4.83
CA PRO A 42 7.42 6.12 5.38
C PRO A 42 7.28 4.94 4.40
N ARG A 43 7.24 3.71 4.92
CA ARG A 43 6.91 2.54 4.09
C ARG A 43 5.48 2.58 3.59
N ALA A 44 4.56 3.17 4.35
CA ALA A 44 3.18 3.37 3.92
C ALA A 44 3.01 4.83 3.54
N VAL A 45 2.90 5.11 2.24
CA VAL A 45 2.28 6.36 1.78
C VAL A 45 0.80 6.17 2.06
N ARG A 46 0.27 6.93 3.03
CA ARG A 46 -1.17 6.92 3.33
C ARG A 46 -1.83 7.95 2.43
N ASP A 47 -2.07 7.55 1.19
CA ASP A 47 -2.82 8.35 0.23
C ASP A 47 -4.32 8.15 0.51
N LEU A 48 -4.91 9.12 1.23
CA LEU A 48 -6.31 9.07 1.64
C LEU A 48 -7.28 9.34 0.48
N GLU A 49 -6.80 9.97 -0.59
CA GLU A 49 -7.61 10.17 -1.80
C GLU A 49 -7.74 8.85 -2.56
N LEU A 50 -6.64 8.09 -2.67
CA LEU A 50 -6.63 6.82 -3.39
C LEU A 50 -7.06 5.60 -2.55
N ILE A 51 -6.95 5.68 -1.23
CA ILE A 51 -7.35 4.62 -0.30
C ILE A 51 -8.15 5.26 0.85
N PRO A 52 -9.39 5.71 0.60
CA PRO A 52 -10.20 6.41 1.59
C PRO A 52 -10.76 5.49 2.69
N TRP A 53 -10.71 4.16 2.49
CA TRP A 53 -11.34 3.20 3.37
C TRP A 53 -10.49 2.81 4.58
N ILE A 54 -11.17 2.48 5.68
CA ILE A 54 -10.56 1.75 6.79
C ILE A 54 -10.58 0.26 6.45
N VAL A 55 -9.47 -0.23 5.90
CA VAL A 55 -9.36 -1.63 5.48
C VAL A 55 -9.20 -2.55 6.69
N GLN A 56 -10.08 -3.55 6.79
CA GLN A 56 -10.06 -4.58 7.82
C GLN A 56 -8.85 -5.49 7.69
N GLU A 57 -8.43 -6.08 8.81
CA GLU A 57 -7.24 -6.93 8.89
C GLU A 57 -7.14 -8.05 7.83
N PRO A 58 -8.18 -8.85 7.55
CA PRO A 58 -8.10 -9.89 6.52
C PRO A 58 -7.81 -9.35 5.12
N ASP A 59 -8.21 -8.11 4.83
CA ASP A 59 -8.06 -7.50 3.50
C ASP A 59 -6.75 -6.71 3.35
N ARG A 60 -5.94 -6.60 4.40
CA ARG A 60 -4.70 -5.80 4.38
C ARG A 60 -3.64 -6.34 3.42
N GLU A 61 -3.73 -7.62 3.06
CA GLU A 61 -2.85 -8.30 2.12
C GLU A 61 -3.48 -8.46 0.73
N HIS A 62 -4.69 -7.90 0.51
CA HIS A 62 -5.39 -8.03 -0.75
C HIS A 62 -4.58 -7.43 -1.91
N ALA A 63 -4.58 -8.13 -3.06
CA ALA A 63 -3.77 -7.75 -4.22
C ALA A 63 -4.12 -6.34 -4.74
N ASP A 64 -5.42 -6.00 -4.80
CA ASP A 64 -5.86 -4.67 -5.24
C ASP A 64 -5.36 -3.56 -4.30
N LEU A 65 -5.34 -3.81 -2.98
CA LEU A 65 -4.79 -2.85 -2.03
C LEU A 65 -3.28 -2.65 -2.23
N MET A 66 -2.53 -3.71 -2.53
CA MET A 66 -1.10 -3.58 -2.84
C MET A 66 -0.88 -2.74 -4.10
N CYS A 67 -1.68 -2.96 -5.16
CA CYS A 67 -1.62 -2.15 -6.38
C CYS A 67 -1.95 -0.68 -6.10
N LEU A 68 -3.00 -0.39 -5.31
CA LEU A 68 -3.34 0.97 -4.91
C LEU A 68 -2.21 1.65 -4.12
N ARG A 69 -1.53 0.92 -3.23
CA ARG A 69 -0.36 1.44 -2.51
C ARG A 69 0.83 1.72 -3.43
N TRP A 70 1.06 0.91 -4.45
CA TRP A 70 2.10 1.20 -5.45
C TRP A 70 1.74 2.40 -6.32
N GLU A 71 0.46 2.55 -6.68
CA GLU A 71 -0.01 3.72 -7.41
C GLU A 71 0.15 4.99 -6.56
N ALA A 72 -0.21 4.97 -5.28
CA ALA A 72 0.02 6.07 -4.35
C ALA A 72 1.50 6.48 -4.29
N ARG A 73 2.41 5.48 -4.20
CA ARG A 73 3.86 5.73 -4.25
C ARG A 73 4.28 6.36 -5.58
N ARG A 74 3.77 5.84 -6.70
CA ARG A 74 4.07 6.36 -8.04
C ARG A 74 3.62 7.82 -8.18
N ARG A 75 2.41 8.15 -7.72
CA ARG A 75 1.85 9.52 -7.70
C ARG A 75 2.66 10.48 -6.83
N ALA A 76 3.19 9.97 -5.71
CA ALA A 76 4.09 10.71 -4.84
C ALA A 76 5.53 10.85 -5.39
N GLY A 77 5.81 10.37 -6.61
CA GLY A 77 7.14 10.43 -7.23
C GLY A 77 8.15 9.43 -6.66
N ALA A 78 7.73 8.49 -5.82
CA ALA A 78 8.62 7.49 -5.25
C ALA A 78 8.95 6.38 -6.25
N GLU A 79 10.18 5.88 -6.20
CA GLU A 79 10.59 4.77 -7.05
C GLU A 79 9.89 3.46 -6.66
N LEU A 80 9.43 2.74 -7.68
CA LEU A 80 8.93 1.38 -7.57
C LEU A 80 9.98 0.40 -8.09
N THR A 81 10.04 -0.78 -7.46
CA THR A 81 10.80 -1.90 -8.03
C THR A 81 10.24 -2.29 -9.39
N GLU A 82 11.07 -2.87 -10.25
CA GLU A 82 10.64 -3.25 -11.61
C GLU A 82 9.45 -4.23 -11.59
N ALA A 83 9.49 -5.22 -10.69
CA ALA A 83 8.38 -6.16 -10.51
C ALA A 83 7.06 -5.48 -10.08
N ALA A 84 7.13 -4.49 -9.18
CA ALA A 84 5.95 -3.72 -8.77
C ALA A 84 5.42 -2.85 -9.91
N ARG A 85 6.32 -2.24 -10.70
CA ARG A 85 5.97 -1.42 -11.85
C ARG A 85 5.26 -2.23 -12.93
N ILE A 86 5.81 -3.39 -13.33
CA ILE A 86 5.19 -4.27 -14.33
C ILE A 86 3.79 -4.70 -13.88
N ARG A 87 3.66 -5.13 -12.62
CA ARG A 87 2.38 -5.58 -12.07
C ARG A 87 1.36 -4.44 -12.01
N LEU A 88 1.77 -3.26 -11.54
CA LEU A 88 0.91 -2.08 -11.49
C LEU A 88 0.43 -1.68 -12.90
N THR A 89 1.33 -1.60 -13.88
CA THR A 89 0.98 -1.25 -15.26
C THR A 89 -0.02 -2.22 -15.87
N GLY A 90 0.19 -3.53 -15.71
CA GLY A 90 -0.75 -4.54 -16.20
C GLY A 90 -2.11 -4.47 -15.52
N TRP A 91 -2.13 -4.22 -14.20
CA TRP A 91 -3.36 -4.05 -13.44
C TRP A 91 -4.15 -2.80 -13.85
N LEU A 92 -3.47 -1.64 -13.99
CA LEU A 92 -4.08 -0.39 -14.47
C LEU A 92 -4.66 -0.55 -15.88
N LYS A 93 -3.90 -1.18 -16.79
CA LYS A 93 -4.36 -1.49 -18.14
C LYS A 93 -5.63 -2.35 -18.12
N GLY A 94 -5.64 -3.40 -17.31
CA GLY A 94 -6.80 -4.28 -17.17
C GLY A 94 -8.04 -3.57 -16.64
N LEU A 95 -7.91 -2.66 -15.67
CA LEU A 95 -9.02 -1.84 -15.19
C LEU A 95 -9.55 -0.93 -16.29
N ALA A 96 -8.66 -0.28 -17.05
CA ALA A 96 -9.05 0.63 -18.14
C ALA A 96 -9.78 -0.13 -19.27
N GLU A 97 -9.24 -1.25 -19.72
CA GLU A 97 -9.82 -2.06 -20.81
C GLU A 97 -11.21 -2.60 -20.45
N ARG A 98 -11.44 -2.96 -19.19
CA ARG A 98 -12.74 -3.45 -18.71
C ARG A 98 -13.68 -2.34 -18.25
N GLY A 99 -13.25 -1.08 -18.26
CA GLY A 99 -14.03 0.04 -17.73
C GLY A 99 -14.37 -0.13 -16.24
N GLN A 100 -13.44 -0.66 -15.45
CA GLN A 100 -13.64 -0.98 -14.03
C GLN A 100 -12.88 -0.03 -13.11
N VAL A 101 -13.36 0.04 -11.86
CA VAL A 101 -12.72 0.73 -10.73
C VAL A 101 -12.73 -0.17 -9.50
N ILE A 102 -11.89 0.14 -8.52
CA ILE A 102 -11.84 -0.59 -7.25
C ILE A 102 -12.85 -0.02 -6.27
N ALA A 103 -13.69 -0.87 -5.72
CA ALA A 103 -14.52 -0.59 -4.56
C ALA A 103 -14.06 -1.44 -3.37
N TYR A 104 -14.24 -0.91 -2.16
CA TYR A 104 -14.06 -1.65 -0.92
C TYR A 104 -15.30 -1.51 -0.05
N ASP A 105 -15.68 -2.62 0.56
CA ASP A 105 -16.76 -2.73 1.53
C ASP A 105 -16.23 -3.57 2.71
N PRO A 106 -16.36 -3.15 3.98
CA PRO A 106 -15.83 -3.90 5.12
C PRO A 106 -16.41 -5.31 5.30
N ASP A 107 -17.63 -5.56 4.82
CA ASP A 107 -18.32 -6.84 4.96
C ASP A 107 -18.01 -7.79 3.80
N ILE A 108 -17.70 -7.24 2.62
CA ILE A 108 -17.52 -8.00 1.37
C ILE A 108 -16.06 -8.04 0.88
N GLY A 109 -15.26 -7.04 1.24
CA GLY A 109 -13.88 -6.87 0.80
C GLY A 109 -13.74 -6.07 -0.51
N PHE A 110 -12.57 -6.19 -1.14
CA PHE A 110 -12.24 -5.48 -2.39
C PHE A 110 -12.91 -6.11 -3.61
N ARG A 111 -13.42 -5.27 -4.52
CA ARG A 111 -14.02 -5.71 -5.79
C ARG A 111 -13.70 -4.77 -6.93
N GLN A 112 -13.54 -5.34 -8.13
CA GLN A 112 -13.54 -4.60 -9.39
C GLN A 112 -14.98 -4.43 -9.86
N VAL A 113 -15.46 -3.19 -9.92
CA VAL A 113 -16.84 -2.85 -10.29
C VAL A 113 -16.84 -1.97 -11.54
N ALA A 114 -17.91 -2.05 -12.34
CA ALA A 114 -18.04 -1.20 -13.53
C ALA A 114 -18.04 0.28 -13.12
N ARG A 115 -17.27 1.11 -13.84
CA ARG A 115 -17.15 2.55 -13.62
C ARG A 115 -18.49 3.26 -13.82
N ARG A 116 -18.87 4.14 -12.89
CA ARG A 116 -20.02 5.04 -13.05
C ARG A 116 -19.62 6.23 -13.94
N PRO A 117 -20.22 6.41 -15.13
CA PRO A 117 -19.92 7.55 -15.98
C PRO A 117 -20.17 8.88 -15.26
N GLY A 118 -19.20 9.79 -15.31
CA GLY A 118 -19.31 11.12 -14.69
C GLY A 118 -19.19 11.18 -13.16
N ILE A 119 -19.02 10.04 -12.47
CA ILE A 119 -18.91 9.98 -11.00
C ILE A 119 -17.57 9.39 -10.58
N ASP A 120 -17.22 8.21 -11.09
CA ASP A 120 -15.95 7.56 -10.76
C ASP A 120 -14.86 8.17 -11.66
N LEU A 121 -14.18 9.21 -11.16
CA LEU A 121 -13.23 10.03 -11.93
C LEU A 121 -11.80 9.46 -11.96
N ASP A 122 -11.50 8.47 -11.13
CA ASP A 122 -10.17 7.86 -11.01
C ASP A 122 -10.28 6.31 -10.97
N ILE A 123 -9.27 5.60 -10.49
CA ILE A 123 -9.23 4.13 -10.46
C ILE A 123 -9.98 3.51 -9.27
N ILE A 124 -10.53 4.32 -8.38
CA ILE A 124 -11.38 3.88 -7.27
C ILE A 124 -12.80 4.41 -7.39
N ARG A 125 -13.72 3.69 -6.73
CA ARG A 125 -15.03 4.19 -6.36
C ARG A 125 -14.93 4.84 -5.00
N HIS A 126 -15.07 6.17 -4.93
CA HIS A 126 -15.18 6.83 -3.64
C HIS A 126 -16.40 6.28 -2.88
N PRO A 127 -16.27 6.02 -1.57
CA PRO A 127 -17.39 5.59 -0.76
C PRO A 127 -18.45 6.71 -0.75
N ASP A 128 -19.72 6.34 -1.00
CA ASP A 128 -20.83 7.30 -1.01
C ASP A 128 -21.10 7.89 0.39
N GLN A 129 -20.52 7.30 1.44
CA GLN A 129 -20.52 7.81 2.81
C GLN A 129 -19.10 8.15 3.26
N THR A 130 -18.88 9.39 3.69
CA THR A 130 -17.64 9.83 4.34
C THR A 130 -17.40 8.98 5.59
N VAL A 131 -16.44 8.07 5.55
CA VAL A 131 -16.06 7.25 6.70
C VAL A 131 -15.56 8.20 7.80
N PRO A 132 -16.06 8.13 9.05
CA PRO A 132 -15.63 9.03 10.10
C PRO A 132 -14.13 8.85 10.35
N THR A 133 -13.39 9.95 10.30
CA THR A 133 -11.97 10.01 10.63
C THR A 133 -11.78 9.50 12.04
N ARG A 134 -10.93 8.48 12.24
CA ARG A 134 -10.57 7.98 13.57
C ARG A 134 -10.03 9.14 14.40
N LYS A 135 -10.77 9.57 15.44
CA LYS A 135 -10.28 10.56 16.41
C LYS A 135 -8.99 10.01 17.05
N ALA A 136 -8.00 10.89 17.11
CA ALA A 136 -6.69 10.66 17.69
C ALA A 136 -6.77 10.26 19.17
#